data_AF-A0A352Z7K9-F1
#
_entry.id   AF-A0A352Z7K9-F1
#
_cell.length_a   1.000
_cell.length_b   1.000
_cell.length_c   1.000
_cell.angle_alpha   90.00
_cell.angle_beta   90.00
_cell.angle_gamma   90.00
#
_symmetry.space_group_name_H-M   'P 1'
#
loop_
_entity.id
_entity.type
_entity.pdbx_description
1 polymer ?
#
loop_
_entity_poly.entity_id
_entity_poly.type
_entity_poly.pdbx_seq_one_letter_code
_entity_poly.pdbx_strand_id
1 'polypeptide(L)'
;MPAEIDQLKGYFSSNNSMRWACSVCREKRGVVGDGGIRFDKTGNLWIIPYTEKGERIISIIEGELEEIPHEMLIDRSKETEKFQVDMETFNKDFEKCIMCMNCRDMCPVCYCLDCVFNGDEYLPKGDALLNKVFRTGSTTMPRGKDLFHLIRMYHVSQTCVGCGACEEACPQGIPLTKYFKGVSERLQGLFSYMSGRSFDEPIPYITFLEDELKEAED
;
A
#
# COMPACT_ATOMS: atom_id res chain seq x y z
N MET A 1 -9.25 12.43 14.31
CA MET A 1 -10.07 13.21 13.37
C MET A 1 -11.05 14.03 14.20
N PRO A 2 -11.27 15.32 13.90
CA PRO A 2 -12.23 16.13 14.64
C PRO A 2 -13.65 15.55 14.51
N ALA A 3 -14.44 15.64 15.57
CA ALA A 3 -15.83 15.16 15.58
C ALA A 3 -16.81 16.19 14.98
N GLU A 4 -16.41 17.46 14.93
CA GLU A 4 -17.24 18.56 14.43
C GLU A 4 -16.73 19.07 13.07
N ILE A 5 -17.65 19.34 12.15
CA ILE A 5 -17.36 19.76 10.77
C ILE A 5 -16.55 21.07 10.75
N ASP A 6 -16.88 22.02 11.61
CA ASP A 6 -16.20 23.33 11.67
C ASP A 6 -14.73 23.22 12.08
N GLN A 7 -14.37 22.14 12.79
CA GLN A 7 -13.00 21.87 13.22
C GLN A 7 -12.16 21.19 12.11
N LEU A 8 -12.78 20.68 11.04
CA LEU A 8 -12.08 20.03 9.92
C LEU A 8 -11.15 21.02 9.19
N LYS A 9 -11.60 22.27 8.96
CA LYS A 9 -10.77 23.30 8.32
C LYS A 9 -9.47 23.55 9.09
N GLY A 10 -9.55 23.72 10.41
CA GLY A 10 -8.36 23.91 11.26
C GLY A 10 -7.46 22.68 11.31
N TYR A 11 -8.04 21.49 11.31
CA TYR A 11 -7.32 20.21 11.30
C TYR A 11 -6.51 19.98 10.02
N PHE A 12 -7.07 20.30 8.85
CA PHE A 12 -6.34 20.18 7.57
C PHE A 12 -5.38 21.34 7.31
N SER A 13 -5.60 22.51 7.91
CA SER A 13 -4.69 23.67 7.81
C SER A 13 -3.41 23.48 8.65
N SER A 14 -3.51 22.73 9.75
CA SER A 14 -2.35 22.31 10.52
C SER A 14 -1.74 21.07 9.86
N ASN A 15 -0.80 21.30 8.94
CA ASN A 15 -0.13 20.33 8.06
C ASN A 15 0.61 19.16 8.78
N ASN A 16 0.41 18.98 10.09
CA ASN A 16 1.13 18.07 10.97
C ASN A 16 0.34 16.82 11.39
N SER A 17 -0.89 16.64 10.91
CA SER A 17 -1.80 15.56 11.32
C SER A 17 -2.10 14.52 10.22
N MET A 18 -1.67 14.78 8.97
CA MET A 18 -1.90 13.87 7.86
C MET A 18 -0.95 12.68 7.94
N ARG A 19 -1.48 11.46 7.80
CA ARG A 19 -0.66 10.24 7.72
C ARG A 19 0.30 10.34 6.56
N TRP A 20 1.49 9.76 6.68
CA TRP A 20 2.48 9.81 5.60
C TRP A 20 1.91 9.16 4.33
N ALA A 21 1.23 8.01 4.46
CA ALA A 21 0.51 7.38 3.34
C ALA A 21 -0.47 8.32 2.62
N CYS A 22 -1.19 9.18 3.34
CA CYS A 22 -2.13 10.13 2.76
C CYS A 22 -1.41 11.29 2.07
N SER A 23 -0.30 11.77 2.64
CA SER A 23 0.47 12.88 2.08
C SER A 23 1.17 12.50 0.78
N VAL A 24 1.56 11.23 0.63
CA VAL A 24 2.18 10.69 -0.59
C VAL A 24 1.21 9.92 -1.49
N CYS A 25 -0.09 9.90 -1.18
CA CYS A 25 -1.07 9.16 -1.96
C CYS A 25 -1.16 9.71 -3.39
N ARG A 26 -0.89 8.84 -4.36
CA ARG A 26 -0.95 9.16 -5.79
C ARG A 26 -2.36 9.01 -6.35
N GLU A 27 -3.10 8.03 -5.85
CA GLU A 27 -4.41 7.68 -6.40
C GLU A 27 -5.56 8.25 -5.56
N LYS A 28 -5.57 9.58 -5.38
CA LYS A 28 -6.58 10.28 -4.56
C LYS A 28 -8.00 10.21 -5.13
N ARG A 29 -8.13 9.78 -6.39
CA ARG A 29 -9.42 9.72 -7.12
C ARG A 29 -10.31 8.58 -6.64
N GLY A 30 -9.75 7.50 -6.09
CA GLY A 30 -10.52 6.30 -5.80
C GLY A 30 -11.01 5.64 -7.09
N VAL A 31 -10.08 5.16 -7.92
CA VAL A 31 -10.32 4.60 -9.28
C VAL A 31 -11.27 3.41 -9.35
N VAL A 32 -11.57 2.77 -8.22
CA VAL A 32 -12.32 1.50 -8.15
C VAL A 32 -13.67 1.62 -7.42
N GLY A 33 -14.04 2.83 -6.98
CA GLY A 33 -15.31 3.07 -6.28
C GLY A 33 -16.43 3.51 -7.24
N ASP A 34 -17.69 3.28 -6.84
CA ASP A 34 -18.86 3.78 -7.57
C ASP A 34 -19.09 5.29 -7.36
N GLY A 35 -18.50 5.87 -6.32
CA GLY A 35 -18.54 7.30 -6.02
C GLY A 35 -17.63 7.64 -4.84
N GLY A 36 -17.56 8.91 -4.48
CA GLY A 36 -16.75 9.38 -3.37
C GLY A 36 -17.32 10.61 -2.68
N ILE A 37 -17.04 10.70 -1.38
CA ILE A 37 -17.38 11.84 -0.54
C ILE A 37 -16.15 12.73 -0.39
N ARG A 38 -16.28 14.03 -0.66
CA ARG A 38 -15.17 15.00 -0.61
C ARG A 38 -15.57 16.26 0.14
N PHE A 39 -14.57 16.95 0.66
CA PHE A 39 -14.74 18.29 1.24
C PHE A 39 -14.07 19.32 0.35
N ASP A 40 -14.74 20.42 0.09
CA ASP A 40 -14.10 21.57 -0.57
C ASP A 40 -13.32 22.43 0.44
N LYS A 41 -12.63 23.47 -0.05
CA LYS A 41 -11.88 24.42 0.80
C LYS A 41 -12.80 25.22 1.73
N THR A 42 -14.08 25.34 1.36
CA THR A 42 -15.12 26.00 2.16
C THR A 42 -15.79 25.07 3.16
N GLY A 43 -15.39 23.80 3.23
CA GLY A 43 -15.91 22.80 4.17
C GLY A 43 -17.24 22.17 3.76
N ASN A 44 -17.76 22.44 2.55
CA ASN A 44 -18.97 21.80 2.07
C ASN A 44 -18.67 20.34 1.69
N LEU A 45 -19.68 19.50 1.90
CA LEU A 45 -19.64 18.08 1.58
C LEU A 45 -20.13 17.86 0.15
N TRP A 46 -19.34 17.15 -0.63
CA TRP A 46 -19.65 16.79 -2.01
C TRP A 46 -19.75 15.28 -2.14
N ILE A 47 -20.83 14.81 -2.75
CA ILE A 47 -20.99 13.40 -3.13
C ILE A 47 -20.87 13.33 -4.64
N ILE A 48 -19.85 12.63 -5.13
CA ILE A 48 -19.52 12.59 -6.55
C ILE A 48 -19.69 11.15 -7.05
N PRO A 49 -20.54 10.91 -8.06
CA PRO A 49 -20.66 9.58 -8.65
C PRO A 49 -19.50 9.38 -9.64
N TYR A 50 -18.94 8.18 -9.69
CA TYR A 50 -17.93 7.80 -10.68
C TYR A 50 -18.49 6.84 -11.72
N THR A 51 -19.61 6.17 -11.40
CA THR A 51 -20.28 5.20 -12.26
C THR A 51 -21.78 5.45 -12.30
N GLU A 52 -22.48 4.85 -13.26
CA GLU A 52 -23.96 4.85 -13.30
C GLU A 52 -24.58 4.30 -12.00
N LYS A 53 -23.90 3.38 -11.31
CA LYS A 53 -24.36 2.89 -10.00
C LYS A 53 -24.26 3.98 -8.94
N GLY A 54 -23.18 4.77 -8.95
CA GLY A 54 -23.03 5.94 -8.09
C GLY A 54 -24.13 6.98 -8.32
N GLU A 55 -24.49 7.23 -9.58
CA GLU A 55 -25.58 8.17 -9.92
C GLU A 55 -26.92 7.73 -9.33
N ARG A 56 -27.22 6.41 -9.38
CA ARG A 56 -28.42 5.86 -8.75
C ARG A 56 -28.42 6.06 -7.23
N ILE A 57 -27.28 5.89 -6.57
CA ILE A 57 -27.16 6.13 -5.13
C ILE A 57 -27.43 7.61 -4.81
N ILE A 58 -26.84 8.52 -5.59
CA ILE A 58 -27.01 9.96 -5.39
C ILE A 58 -28.46 10.40 -5.63
N SER A 59 -29.18 9.78 -6.57
CA SER A 59 -30.60 10.10 -6.81
C SER A 59 -31.53 9.87 -5.60
N ILE A 60 -31.07 9.10 -4.61
CA ILE A 60 -31.82 8.79 -3.39
C ILE A 60 -31.43 9.72 -2.23
N ILE A 61 -30.31 10.45 -2.36
CA ILE A 61 -29.81 11.36 -1.33
C ILE A 61 -30.38 12.76 -1.60
N GLU A 62 -30.95 13.40 -0.58
CA GLU A 62 -31.41 14.79 -0.68
C GLU A 62 -30.20 15.74 -0.81
N GLY A 63 -30.18 16.56 -1.86
CA GLY A 63 -29.13 17.55 -2.12
C GLY A 63 -29.33 18.31 -3.42
N GLU A 64 -28.66 19.45 -3.55
CA GLU A 64 -28.63 20.22 -4.80
C GLU A 64 -27.57 19.67 -5.74
N LEU A 65 -27.93 19.47 -7.01
CA LEU A 65 -26.99 19.04 -8.04
C LEU A 65 -26.28 20.27 -8.62
N GLU A 66 -25.01 20.43 -8.29
CA GLU A 66 -24.15 21.48 -8.82
C GLU A 66 -23.01 20.89 -9.65
N GLU A 67 -22.50 21.68 -10.61
CA GLU A 67 -21.27 21.33 -11.31
C GLU A 67 -20.08 21.36 -10.35
N ILE A 68 -19.25 20.33 -10.43
CA ILE A 68 -18.08 20.19 -9.55
C ILE A 68 -17.11 21.35 -9.84
N PRO A 69 -16.72 22.14 -8.83
CA PRO A 69 -15.75 23.21 -9.01
C PRO A 69 -14.43 22.67 -9.58
N HIS A 70 -13.81 23.39 -10.52
CA HIS A 70 -12.56 22.96 -11.16
C HIS A 70 -11.45 22.66 -10.13
N GLU A 71 -11.45 23.34 -9.00
CA GLU A 71 -10.48 23.14 -7.91
C GLU A 71 -10.62 21.79 -7.19
N MET A 72 -11.76 21.12 -7.33
CA MET A 72 -12.02 19.79 -6.79
C MET A 72 -11.68 18.66 -7.79
N LEU A 73 -11.36 19.02 -9.03
CA LEU A 73 -10.80 18.08 -9.99
C LEU A 73 -9.42 17.67 -9.48
N ILE A 74 -9.29 16.39 -9.12
CA ILE A 74 -8.02 15.84 -8.68
C ILE A 74 -7.16 15.68 -9.92
N ASP A 75 -6.07 16.42 -10.06
CA ASP A 75 -5.09 16.18 -11.12
C ASP A 75 -4.47 14.79 -11.03
N ARG A 76 -3.95 14.29 -12.16
CA ARG A 76 -3.09 13.08 -12.12
C ARG A 76 -1.92 13.36 -11.18
N SER A 77 -1.63 12.43 -10.27
CA SER A 77 -0.45 12.54 -9.41
C SER A 77 0.80 12.71 -10.27
N LYS A 78 1.68 13.62 -9.88
CA LYS A 78 2.99 13.77 -10.50
C LYS A 78 3.72 12.42 -10.48
N GLU A 79 4.40 12.09 -11.56
CA GLU A 79 5.41 11.04 -11.56
C GLU A 79 6.45 11.39 -10.49
N THR A 80 6.69 10.45 -9.58
CA THR A 80 7.75 10.57 -8.60
C THR A 80 8.89 9.63 -8.98
N GLU A 81 10.03 9.85 -8.35
CA GLU A 81 11.19 8.98 -8.50
C GLU A 81 10.85 7.51 -8.20
N LYS A 82 11.49 6.61 -8.94
CA LYS A 82 11.37 5.17 -8.72
C LYS A 82 11.86 4.86 -7.31
N PHE A 83 11.09 4.06 -6.58
CA PHE A 83 11.47 3.63 -5.24
C PHE A 83 12.83 2.90 -5.28
N GLN A 84 13.81 3.46 -4.59
CA GLN A 84 15.13 2.87 -4.42
C GLN A 84 15.67 3.28 -3.06
N VAL A 85 16.05 2.28 -2.27
CA VAL A 85 16.57 2.47 -0.91
C VAL A 85 17.74 1.53 -0.71
N ASP A 86 18.83 2.06 -0.16
CA ASP A 86 20.00 1.27 0.22
C ASP A 86 19.77 0.51 1.55
N MET A 87 20.60 -0.48 1.83
CA MET A 87 20.44 -1.29 3.03
C MET A 87 20.71 -0.53 4.34
N GLU A 88 21.50 0.54 4.33
CA GLU A 88 21.78 1.34 5.53
C GLU A 88 20.52 2.11 5.94
N THR A 89 19.88 2.80 4.98
CA THR A 89 18.61 3.49 5.17
C THR A 89 17.50 2.52 5.57
N PHE A 90 17.43 1.35 4.92
CA PHE A 90 16.47 0.29 5.29
C PHE A 90 16.65 -0.14 6.75
N ASN A 91 17.87 -0.50 7.15
CA ASN A 91 18.15 -0.95 8.51
C ASN A 91 17.84 0.13 9.56
N LYS A 92 18.10 1.40 9.23
CA LYS A 92 17.79 2.55 10.08
C LYS A 92 16.28 2.77 10.25
N ASP A 93 15.52 2.73 9.15
CA ASP A 93 14.05 2.92 9.21
C ASP A 93 13.36 1.78 9.99
N PHE A 94 13.87 0.55 9.90
CA PHE A 94 13.35 -0.62 10.61
C PHE A 94 14.03 -0.90 11.96
N GLU A 95 14.95 -0.04 12.40
CA GLU A 95 15.73 -0.25 13.63
C GLU A 95 14.83 -0.45 14.85
N LYS A 96 13.77 0.36 14.93
CA LYS A 96 12.81 0.36 16.05
C LYS A 96 11.76 -0.73 15.98
N CYS A 97 11.76 -1.59 14.95
CA CYS A 97 10.76 -2.65 14.83
C CYS A 97 10.86 -3.65 15.99
N ILE A 98 9.78 -3.73 16.78
CA ILE A 98 9.63 -4.65 17.92
C ILE A 98 8.98 -5.98 17.53
N MET A 99 8.81 -6.26 16.22
CA MET A 99 8.23 -7.52 15.73
C MET A 99 6.82 -7.85 16.29
N CYS A 100 6.00 -6.83 16.56
CA CYS A 100 4.63 -7.02 17.08
C CYS A 100 3.61 -7.55 16.06
N MET A 101 3.97 -7.63 14.78
CA MET A 101 3.12 -8.12 13.67
C MET A 101 1.83 -7.35 13.36
N ASN A 102 1.50 -6.27 14.09
CA ASN A 102 0.33 -5.42 13.80
C ASN A 102 0.24 -4.96 12.33
N CYS A 103 1.38 -4.62 11.72
CA CYS A 103 1.45 -4.20 10.32
C CYS A 103 1.05 -5.30 9.32
N ARG A 104 1.22 -6.57 9.71
CA ARG A 104 0.77 -7.74 8.96
C ARG A 104 -0.72 -7.97 9.19
N ASP A 105 -1.13 -8.01 10.45
CA ASP A 105 -2.48 -8.43 10.85
C ASP A 105 -3.55 -7.42 10.45
N MET A 106 -3.22 -6.13 10.42
CA MET A 106 -4.14 -5.08 9.96
C MET A 106 -4.25 -5.01 8.41
N CYS A 107 -3.42 -5.75 7.69
CA CYS A 107 -3.35 -5.61 6.24
C CYS A 107 -4.37 -6.53 5.55
N PRO A 108 -5.34 -5.98 4.79
CA PRO A 108 -6.45 -6.77 4.23
C PRO A 108 -6.00 -7.77 3.15
N VAL A 109 -4.83 -7.55 2.55
CA VAL A 109 -4.27 -8.47 1.54
C VAL A 109 -3.40 -9.57 2.16
N CYS A 110 -3.27 -9.62 3.50
CA CYS A 110 -2.60 -10.71 4.20
C CYS A 110 -3.58 -11.82 4.54
N TYR A 111 -3.78 -12.77 3.63
CA TYR A 111 -4.75 -13.85 3.82
C TYR A 111 -4.11 -15.24 3.96
N CYS A 112 -2.78 -15.32 4.06
CA CYS A 112 -2.08 -16.60 4.24
C CYS A 112 -2.61 -17.32 5.49
N LEU A 113 -3.08 -18.55 5.33
CA LEU A 113 -3.47 -19.42 6.45
C LEU A 113 -2.25 -19.74 7.32
N ASP A 114 -1.15 -20.06 6.65
CA ASP A 114 0.13 -20.39 7.26
C ASP A 114 1.15 -19.28 7.05
N CYS A 115 1.79 -18.86 8.14
CA CYS A 115 2.81 -17.83 8.12
C CYS A 115 4.08 -18.35 8.78
N VAL A 116 5.22 -18.21 8.09
CA VAL A 116 6.56 -18.53 8.64
C VAL A 116 6.89 -17.77 9.92
N PHE A 117 6.13 -16.71 10.23
CA PHE A 117 6.28 -15.89 11.43
C PHE A 117 5.28 -16.23 12.55
N ASN A 118 4.39 -17.22 12.37
CA ASN A 118 3.44 -17.70 13.40
C ASN A 118 3.89 -18.98 14.11
N GLY A 119 5.02 -19.58 13.72
CA GLY A 119 5.54 -20.82 14.31
C GLY A 119 6.90 -21.22 13.73
N ASP A 120 7.49 -22.29 14.26
CA ASP A 120 8.80 -22.80 13.82
C ASP A 120 8.69 -24.00 12.86
N GLU A 121 7.48 -24.38 12.47
CA GLU A 121 7.17 -25.62 11.76
C GLU A 121 7.80 -25.66 10.36
N TYR A 122 7.98 -24.49 9.74
CA TYR A 122 8.55 -24.31 8.41
C TYR A 122 10.08 -24.12 8.42
N LEU A 123 10.69 -24.00 9.61
CA LEU A 123 12.14 -23.94 9.70
C LEU A 123 12.71 -25.36 9.54
N PRO A 124 13.73 -25.57 8.70
CA PRO A 124 14.40 -26.85 8.61
C PRO A 124 14.86 -27.27 10.02
N LYS A 125 14.50 -28.50 10.43
CA LYS A 125 14.90 -29.07 11.73
C LYS A 125 15.92 -30.19 11.50
N GLY A 126 16.76 -30.45 12.49
CA GLY A 126 17.70 -31.57 12.48
C GLY A 126 18.68 -31.55 11.30
N ASP A 127 18.75 -32.65 10.58
CA ASP A 127 19.64 -32.87 9.43
C ASP A 127 19.33 -31.93 8.26
N ALA A 128 18.07 -31.56 8.04
CA ALA A 128 17.69 -30.59 7.01
C ALA A 128 18.31 -29.20 7.25
N LEU A 129 18.43 -28.79 8.52
CA LEU A 129 19.12 -27.55 8.89
C LEU A 129 20.62 -27.64 8.59
N LEU A 130 21.24 -28.74 9.01
CA LEU A 130 22.67 -28.98 8.76
C LEU A 130 22.97 -29.02 7.26
N ASN A 131 22.15 -29.73 6.48
CA ASN A 131 22.26 -29.79 5.02
C ASN A 131 22.13 -28.41 4.38
N LYS A 132 21.21 -27.56 4.87
CA LYS A 132 21.09 -26.17 4.41
C LYS A 132 22.38 -25.40 4.69
N VAL A 133 22.88 -25.45 5.92
CA VAL A 133 24.12 -24.75 6.33
C VAL A 133 25.32 -25.23 5.51
N PHE A 134 25.49 -26.54 5.31
CA PHE A 134 26.60 -27.09 4.52
C PHE A 134 26.52 -26.70 3.04
N ARG A 135 25.31 -26.59 2.47
CA ARG A 135 25.13 -26.21 1.06
C ARG A 135 25.29 -24.71 0.83
N THR A 136 24.81 -23.87 1.73
CA THR A 136 24.83 -22.40 1.55
C THR A 136 26.08 -21.74 2.11
N GLY A 137 26.86 -22.43 2.96
CA GLY A 137 28.00 -21.83 3.65
C GLY A 137 27.58 -20.72 4.63
N SER A 138 28.55 -19.90 5.03
CA SER A 138 28.31 -18.72 5.88
C SER A 138 27.92 -17.51 5.04
N THR A 139 26.67 -17.44 4.57
CA THR A 139 26.13 -16.22 3.98
C THR A 139 25.54 -15.30 5.05
N THR A 140 25.93 -14.02 5.04
CA THR A 140 25.27 -12.93 5.78
C THR A 140 23.91 -12.62 5.15
N MET A 141 22.94 -13.51 5.37
CA MET A 141 21.54 -13.23 5.03
C MET A 141 20.94 -12.24 6.03
N PRO A 142 20.03 -11.35 5.61
CA PRO A 142 19.18 -10.59 6.54
C PRO A 142 18.47 -11.53 7.51
N ARG A 143 18.40 -11.16 8.79
CA ARG A 143 17.80 -11.98 9.85
C ARG A 143 16.76 -11.18 10.65
N GLY A 144 15.85 -11.88 11.31
CA GLY A 144 14.87 -11.26 12.21
C GLY A 144 13.98 -10.25 11.46
N LYS A 145 13.93 -9.02 11.95
CA LYS A 145 13.07 -7.95 11.43
C LYS A 145 13.35 -7.60 9.97
N ASP A 146 14.62 -7.64 9.53
CA ASP A 146 14.99 -7.30 8.16
C ASP A 146 14.40 -8.33 7.19
N LEU A 147 14.55 -9.62 7.53
CA LEU A 147 13.98 -10.72 6.75
C LEU A 147 12.44 -10.64 6.73
N PHE A 148 11.81 -10.31 7.86
CA PHE A 148 10.36 -10.10 7.93
C PHE A 148 9.90 -9.03 6.95
N HIS A 149 10.54 -7.85 6.96
CA HIS A 149 10.14 -6.76 6.08
C HIS A 149 10.41 -7.06 4.61
N LEU A 150 11.51 -7.74 4.27
CA LEU A 150 11.80 -8.18 2.89
C LEU A 150 10.77 -9.19 2.37
N ILE A 151 10.45 -10.23 3.15
CA ILE A 151 9.40 -11.20 2.79
C ILE A 151 8.06 -10.49 2.64
N ARG A 152 7.77 -9.54 3.53
CA ARG A 152 6.52 -8.79 3.49
C ARG A 152 6.42 -7.92 2.24
N MET A 153 7.48 -7.20 1.89
CA MET A 153 7.58 -6.40 0.66
C MET A 153 7.33 -7.26 -0.57
N TYR A 154 7.90 -8.46 -0.63
CA TYR A 154 7.67 -9.40 -1.71
C TYR A 154 6.20 -9.84 -1.79
N HIS A 155 5.60 -10.32 -0.69
CA HIS A 155 4.21 -10.81 -0.67
C HIS A 155 3.17 -9.75 -1.07
N VAL A 156 3.38 -8.48 -0.73
CA VAL A 156 2.42 -7.41 -1.03
C VAL A 156 2.76 -6.63 -2.30
N SER A 157 3.84 -6.97 -2.99
CA SER A 157 4.32 -6.22 -4.17
C SER A 157 3.28 -6.15 -5.30
N GLN A 158 2.39 -7.12 -5.43
CA GLN A 158 1.35 -7.12 -6.48
C GLN A 158 -0.03 -6.64 -5.99
N THR A 159 -0.22 -6.51 -4.69
CA THR A 159 -1.54 -6.30 -4.08
C THR A 159 -1.63 -5.03 -3.25
N CYS A 160 -0.49 -4.41 -2.90
CA CYS A 160 -0.48 -3.20 -2.10
C CYS A 160 -1.08 -2.01 -2.86
N VAL A 161 -2.24 -1.55 -2.40
CA VAL A 161 -2.90 -0.33 -2.89
C VAL A 161 -2.44 0.95 -2.18
N GLY A 162 -1.57 0.84 -1.17
CA GLY A 162 -1.04 1.99 -0.44
C GLY A 162 -2.03 2.61 0.56
N CYS A 163 -2.94 1.84 1.14
CA CYS A 163 -3.97 2.35 2.08
C CYS A 163 -3.41 2.88 3.42
N GLY A 164 -2.16 2.59 3.77
CA GLY A 164 -1.51 3.07 4.99
C GLY A 164 -1.94 2.38 6.29
N ALA A 165 -2.82 1.39 6.26
CA ALA A 165 -3.30 0.69 7.46
C ALA A 165 -2.16 0.03 8.27
N CYS A 166 -1.12 -0.45 7.60
CA CYS A 166 0.05 -1.03 8.24
C CYS A 166 0.87 0.00 9.06
N GLU A 167 0.95 1.24 8.57
CA GLU A 167 1.65 2.35 9.22
C GLU A 167 0.86 2.87 10.42
N GLU A 168 -0.45 2.99 10.27
CA GLU A 168 -1.36 3.33 11.37
C GLU A 168 -1.29 2.30 12.51
N ALA A 169 -1.22 1.02 12.19
CA ALA A 169 -1.15 -0.04 13.19
C ALA A 169 0.22 -0.14 13.88
N CYS A 170 1.24 0.57 13.38
CA CYS A 170 2.60 0.48 13.90
C CYS A 170 2.79 1.36 15.15
N PRO A 171 3.05 0.77 16.34
CA PRO A 171 3.27 1.56 17.56
C PRO A 171 4.59 2.33 17.56
N GLN A 172 5.47 2.07 16.58
CA GLN A 172 6.80 2.69 16.46
C GLN A 172 6.87 3.75 15.36
N GLY A 173 5.76 4.01 14.65
CA GLY A 173 5.70 5.01 13.58
C GLY A 173 6.65 4.72 12.42
N ILE A 174 6.92 3.45 12.12
CA ILE A 174 7.79 3.04 11.01
C ILE A 174 7.08 3.38 9.69
N PRO A 175 7.77 3.99 8.71
CA PRO A 175 7.18 4.39 7.43
C PRO A 175 6.95 3.19 6.50
N LEU A 176 6.10 2.25 6.91
CA LEU A 176 5.88 0.96 6.23
C LEU A 176 5.35 1.15 4.80
N THR A 177 4.46 2.12 4.60
CA THR A 177 3.86 2.41 3.30
C THR A 177 4.93 2.77 2.26
N LYS A 178 6.01 3.46 2.67
CA LYS A 178 7.16 3.83 1.81
C LYS A 178 7.74 2.61 1.12
N TYR A 179 7.96 1.55 1.88
CA TYR A 179 8.58 0.33 1.39
C TYR A 179 7.59 -0.56 0.63
N PHE A 180 6.41 -0.81 1.21
CA PHE A 180 5.44 -1.73 0.62
C PHE A 180 4.82 -1.17 -0.66
N LYS A 181 4.42 0.11 -0.67
CA LYS A 181 3.90 0.75 -1.88
C LYS A 181 5.01 1.03 -2.88
N GLY A 182 6.20 1.42 -2.44
CA GLY A 182 7.33 1.70 -3.33
C GLY A 182 7.74 0.50 -4.18
N VAL A 183 7.88 -0.69 -3.57
CA VAL A 183 8.14 -1.93 -4.32
C VAL A 183 6.97 -2.28 -5.24
N SER A 184 5.74 -2.12 -4.73
CA SER A 184 4.54 -2.41 -5.52
C SER A 184 4.42 -1.54 -6.76
N GLU A 185 4.76 -0.26 -6.68
CA GLU A 185 4.77 0.66 -7.83
C GLU A 185 5.84 0.31 -8.86
N ARG A 186 7.03 -0.14 -8.41
CA ARG A 186 8.04 -0.64 -9.35
C ARG A 186 7.54 -1.84 -10.15
N LEU A 187 6.88 -2.78 -9.47
CA LEU A 187 6.33 -3.96 -10.13
C LEU A 187 5.17 -3.58 -11.05
N GLN A 188 4.25 -2.73 -10.59
CA GLN A 188 3.14 -2.21 -11.40
C GLN A 188 3.66 -1.53 -12.68
N GLY A 189 4.69 -0.71 -12.59
CA GLY A 189 5.32 -0.08 -13.75
C GLY A 189 6.02 -1.06 -14.70
N LEU A 190 6.62 -2.12 -14.15
CA LEU A 190 7.30 -3.15 -14.95
C LEU A 190 6.30 -3.98 -15.77
N PHE A 191 5.15 -4.33 -15.19
CA PHE A 191 4.15 -5.20 -15.80
C PHE A 191 2.94 -4.45 -16.38
N SER A 192 2.97 -3.12 -16.48
CA SER A 192 1.82 -2.29 -16.86
C SER A 192 0.52 -2.64 -16.10
N TYR A 193 0.69 -3.05 -14.85
CA TYR A 193 -0.33 -3.63 -13.99
C TYR A 193 -0.73 -2.62 -12.91
N MET A 194 -1.96 -2.68 -12.40
CA MET A 194 -2.39 -1.88 -11.25
C MET A 194 -3.08 -2.72 -10.20
N SER A 195 -2.59 -2.67 -8.95
CA SER A 195 -3.17 -3.45 -7.86
C SER A 195 -4.63 -3.10 -7.63
N GLY A 196 -5.50 -4.10 -7.78
CA GLY A 196 -6.92 -3.99 -7.45
C GLY A 196 -7.77 -3.21 -8.45
N ARG A 197 -7.27 -2.87 -9.67
CA ARG A 197 -8.05 -2.11 -10.65
C ARG A 197 -9.20 -2.90 -11.29
N SER A 198 -9.10 -4.22 -11.33
CA SER A 198 -10.11 -5.11 -11.91
C SER A 198 -10.10 -6.46 -11.20
N PHE A 199 -11.28 -7.09 -11.12
CA PHE A 199 -11.41 -8.48 -10.66
C PHE A 199 -11.00 -9.49 -11.73
N ASP A 200 -11.15 -9.12 -13.01
CA ASP A 200 -10.89 -9.99 -14.16
C ASP A 200 -9.42 -9.95 -14.59
N GLU A 201 -8.65 -9.01 -14.06
CA GLU A 201 -7.22 -8.92 -14.34
C GLU A 201 -6.43 -9.78 -13.35
N PRO A 202 -5.70 -10.80 -13.82
CA PRO A 202 -4.89 -11.64 -12.96
C PRO A 202 -3.65 -10.90 -12.47
N ILE A 203 -3.12 -11.32 -11.32
CA ILE A 203 -1.84 -10.82 -10.80
C ILE A 203 -0.67 -11.33 -11.68
N PRO A 204 0.39 -10.54 -11.92
CA PRO A 204 1.45 -10.95 -12.84
C PRO A 204 2.19 -12.25 -12.47
N TYR A 205 2.17 -12.70 -11.21
CA TYR A 205 2.87 -13.94 -10.81
C TYR A 205 2.17 -15.24 -11.18
N ILE A 206 0.89 -15.18 -11.55
CA ILE A 206 0.13 -16.38 -11.96
C ILE A 206 -0.07 -16.45 -13.47
N THR A 207 0.47 -15.48 -14.20
CA THR A 207 0.38 -15.38 -15.66
C THR A 207 1.76 -15.37 -16.29
N PHE A 208 1.78 -15.68 -17.58
CA PHE A 208 2.97 -15.54 -18.40
C PHE A 208 2.55 -14.95 -19.75
N LEU A 209 3.26 -13.90 -20.16
CA LEU A 209 3.07 -13.21 -21.42
C LEU A 209 4.42 -13.17 -22.13
N GLU A 210 4.56 -13.87 -23.26
CA GLU A 210 5.83 -14.07 -23.96
C GLU A 210 6.57 -12.75 -24.26
N ASP A 211 5.82 -11.71 -24.57
CA ASP A 211 6.31 -10.43 -25.07
C ASP A 211 6.29 -9.31 -23.99
N GLU A 212 6.14 -9.65 -22.72
CA GLU A 212 5.93 -8.70 -21.62
C GLU A 212 7.18 -7.91 -21.22
N LEU A 213 8.37 -8.55 -21.26
CA LEU A 213 9.65 -7.97 -20.82
C LEU A 213 10.73 -8.10 -21.89
N LYS A 214 10.49 -7.56 -23.08
CA LYS A 214 11.44 -7.64 -24.22
C LYS A 214 12.80 -6.99 -23.97
N GLU A 215 12.89 -6.07 -23.01
CA GLU A 215 14.08 -5.29 -22.70
C GLU A 215 14.75 -5.70 -21.37
N ALA A 216 14.25 -6.75 -20.71
CA ALA A 216 14.95 -7.32 -19.56
C ALA A 216 16.16 -8.12 -20.07
N GLU A 217 17.34 -7.50 -20.09
CA GLU A 217 18.60 -8.22 -20.31
C GLU A 217 18.77 -9.32 -19.23
N ASP A 218 19.18 -10.51 -19.67
CA ASP A 218 19.52 -11.67 -18.81
C ASP A 218 20.68 -11.37 -17.83
#